data_AF-A0A914G1X3-F1
#
_entry.id   AF-A0A914G1X3-F1
#
_cell.length_a   1.000
_cell.length_b   1.000
_cell.length_c   1.000
_cell.angle_alpha   90.00
_cell.angle_beta   90.00
_cell.angle_gamma   90.00
#
_symmetry.space_group_name_H-M   'P 1'
#
loop_
_entity.id
_entity.type
_entity.pdbx_description
1 polymer ?
#
loop_
_entity_poly.entity_id
_entity_poly.type
_entity_poly.pdbx_seq_one_letter_code
_entity_poly.pdbx_strand_id
1 'polypeptide(L)'
;MKDPLSRPKKKSWEPLRNIPYAEYFDPLHKAALTFTCYLNETDGEEGELLKIRPMKLIYHLDDETMSLTEPFSDNSGHLQGRQFHSQKVPRHNKQIGSDFLTWKDIKVGEDLMLYGRVYRIVSCDGFTKSFLEDRGIKVHESETIPIDSWNL
;
A
#
# COMPACT_ATOMS: atom_id res chain seq x y z
N MET A 1 -35.40 26.70 21.98
CA MET A 1 -34.19 27.49 21.64
C MET A 1 -32.98 26.57 21.76
N LYS A 2 -32.19 26.39 20.70
CA LYS A 2 -30.92 25.64 20.75
C LYS A 2 -29.80 26.64 21.04
N ASP A 3 -28.91 26.30 21.97
CA ASP A 3 -27.76 27.11 22.37
C ASP A 3 -26.87 27.42 21.15
N PRO A 4 -26.60 28.70 20.83
CA PRO A 4 -25.80 29.09 19.66
C PRO A 4 -24.32 28.67 19.74
N LEU A 5 -23.84 28.20 20.90
CA LEU A 5 -22.43 27.87 21.15
C LEU A 5 -22.15 26.39 21.33
N SER A 6 -23.13 25.49 21.07
CA SER A 6 -22.85 24.06 21.10
C SER A 6 -21.92 23.69 19.94
N ARG A 7 -20.62 23.56 20.21
CA ARG A 7 -19.66 22.99 19.27
C ARG A 7 -20.21 21.63 18.81
N PRO A 8 -20.24 21.33 17.50
CA PRO A 8 -20.62 19.99 17.06
C PRO A 8 -19.72 19.00 17.78
N LYS A 9 -20.33 18.02 18.46
CA LYS A 9 -19.59 16.91 19.08
C LYS A 9 -18.66 16.37 17.99
N LYS A 10 -17.33 16.39 18.24
CA LYS A 10 -16.36 15.80 17.33
C LYS A 10 -16.89 14.41 16.98
N LYS A 11 -17.17 14.17 15.70
CA LYS A 11 -17.48 12.82 15.21
C LYS A 11 -16.38 11.93 15.78
N SER A 12 -16.77 10.84 16.45
CA SER A 12 -15.87 9.78 16.82
C SER A 12 -15.09 9.41 15.56
N TRP A 13 -13.79 9.71 15.58
CA TRP A 13 -12.90 9.42 14.46
C TRP A 13 -12.69 7.92 14.47
N GLU A 14 -13.21 7.25 13.45
CA GLU A 14 -12.77 5.90 13.12
C GLU A 14 -11.54 6.03 12.21
N PRO A 15 -10.48 5.24 12.44
CA PRO A 15 -9.29 5.32 11.59
C PRO A 15 -9.69 5.08 10.14
N LEU A 16 -9.26 5.98 9.25
CA LEU A 16 -9.48 5.93 7.79
C LEU A 16 -8.77 4.74 7.10
N ARG A 17 -8.47 3.67 7.84
CA ARG A 17 -7.90 2.41 7.33
C ARG A 17 -8.83 1.71 6.34
N ASN A 18 -10.13 2.07 6.35
CA ASN A 18 -11.18 1.44 5.57
C ASN A 18 -12.02 2.41 4.73
N ILE A 19 -11.55 3.60 4.34
CA ILE A 19 -12.27 4.29 3.26
C ILE A 19 -12.16 3.40 2.01
N PRO A 20 -13.27 2.88 1.46
CA PRO A 20 -13.21 2.19 0.20
C PRO A 20 -12.68 3.20 -0.83
N TYR A 21 -11.54 2.90 -1.44
CA TYR A 21 -10.94 3.73 -2.50
C TYR A 21 -11.92 3.99 -3.66
N ALA A 22 -13.04 3.25 -3.69
CA ALA A 22 -14.20 3.48 -4.52
C ALA A 22 -14.76 4.92 -4.47
N GLU A 23 -14.60 5.67 -3.37
CA GLU A 23 -15.11 7.05 -3.29
C GLU A 23 -14.24 8.08 -4.05
N TYR A 24 -13.02 7.72 -4.46
CA TYR A 24 -12.15 8.53 -5.33
C TYR A 24 -12.13 8.04 -6.79
N PHE A 25 -12.96 7.04 -7.11
CA PHE A 25 -12.97 6.41 -8.43
C PHE A 25 -13.84 7.23 -9.38
N ASP A 26 -13.19 7.94 -10.32
CA ASP A 26 -13.84 8.44 -11.52
C ASP A 26 -14.45 7.23 -12.26
N PRO A 27 -15.76 7.17 -12.50
CA PRO A 27 -16.42 6.03 -13.15
C PRO A 27 -15.88 5.74 -14.57
N LEU A 28 -15.07 6.64 -15.14
CA LEU A 28 -14.63 6.57 -16.52
C LEU A 28 -13.32 5.78 -16.75
N HIS A 29 -12.55 5.42 -15.70
CA HIS A 29 -11.26 4.70 -15.85
C HIS A 29 -11.03 3.52 -14.87
N LYS A 30 -11.43 2.32 -15.33
CA LYS A 30 -10.69 1.03 -15.45
C LYS A 30 -10.05 0.35 -14.22
N ALA A 31 -10.30 -0.96 -14.13
CA ALA A 31 -9.88 -1.90 -13.09
C ALA A 31 -8.43 -1.72 -12.56
N ALA A 32 -8.26 -1.78 -11.23
CA ALA A 32 -6.97 -1.61 -10.56
C ALA A 32 -6.64 -2.76 -9.59
N LEU A 33 -5.37 -3.14 -9.64
CA LEU A 33 -4.58 -4.00 -8.75
C LEU A 33 -4.36 -3.43 -7.36
N THR A 34 -4.87 -3.97 -6.25
CA THR A 34 -4.59 -3.40 -4.91
C THR A 34 -3.93 -4.40 -3.95
N PHE A 35 -2.80 -3.99 -3.38
CA PHE A 35 -2.02 -4.79 -2.44
C PHE A 35 -1.68 -3.99 -1.16
N THR A 36 -1.66 -4.70 -0.04
CA THR A 36 -1.10 -4.21 1.23
C THR A 36 0.33 -4.69 1.35
N CYS A 37 1.25 -3.79 1.68
CA CYS A 37 2.64 -4.13 1.91
C CYS A 37 3.21 -3.35 3.10
N TYR A 38 4.44 -3.66 3.49
CA TYR A 38 5.18 -2.80 4.42
C TYR A 38 6.64 -2.70 4.03
N LEU A 39 7.26 -1.58 4.39
CA LEU A 39 8.70 -1.39 4.39
C LEU A 39 9.22 -1.56 5.82
N ASN A 40 10.33 -2.26 5.97
CA ASN A 40 11.10 -2.26 7.21
C ASN A 40 12.22 -1.23 7.09
N GLU A 41 12.20 -0.21 7.93
CA GLU A 41 13.30 0.74 8.10
C GLU A 41 13.96 0.48 9.46
N THR A 42 15.28 0.42 9.48
CA THR A 42 16.04 0.58 10.73
C THR A 42 16.19 2.06 11.02
N ASP A 43 15.68 2.52 12.15
CA ASP A 43 15.94 3.85 12.65
C ASP A 43 16.74 3.83 13.96
N GLY A 44 17.58 4.85 14.14
CA GLY A 44 18.51 4.97 15.25
C GLY A 44 19.96 5.11 14.80
N GLU A 45 20.75 5.84 15.60
CA GLU A 45 22.18 6.03 15.37
C GLU A 45 22.97 4.70 15.43
N GLU A 46 22.40 3.67 16.08
CA GLU A 46 22.96 2.31 16.17
C GLU A 46 22.13 1.25 15.42
N GLY A 47 21.04 1.63 14.74
CA GLY A 47 20.20 0.71 13.94
C GLY A 47 19.37 -0.29 14.75
N GLU A 48 19.13 -0.02 16.03
CA GLU A 48 18.50 -0.97 16.96
C GLU A 48 16.96 -0.96 16.93
N LEU A 49 16.33 0.13 16.46
CA LEU A 49 14.87 0.21 16.42
C LEU A 49 14.37 -0.18 15.03
N LEU A 50 13.54 -1.22 15.01
CA LEU A 50 12.78 -1.60 13.84
C LEU A 50 11.60 -0.67 13.71
N LYS A 51 11.43 -0.10 12.53
CA LYS A 51 10.26 0.69 12.15
C LYS A 51 9.57 0.09 10.95
N ILE A 52 8.31 -0.27 11.14
CA ILE A 52 7.48 -0.90 10.13
C ILE A 52 6.55 0.17 9.56
N ARG A 53 6.60 0.36 8.24
CA ARG A 53 5.80 1.35 7.52
C ARG A 53 4.80 0.65 6.62
N PRO A 54 3.53 0.51 7.05
CA PRO A 54 2.46 -0.03 6.23
C PRO A 54 2.21 0.85 5.00
N MET A 55 2.01 0.24 3.85
CA MET A 55 1.78 0.94 2.59
C MET A 55 0.70 0.23 1.76
N LYS A 56 0.15 1.00 0.82
CA LYS A 56 -0.77 0.53 -0.20
C LYS A 56 -0.12 0.65 -1.57
N LEU A 57 0.02 -0.48 -2.25
CA LEU A 57 0.53 -0.55 -3.61
C LEU A 57 -0.64 -0.76 -4.56
N ILE A 58 -0.71 0.05 -5.61
CA ILE A 58 -1.76 -0.01 -6.63
C ILE A 58 -1.10 -0.24 -7.99
N TYR A 59 -1.63 -1.18 -8.77
CA TYR A 59 -1.27 -1.43 -10.17
C TYR A 59 -2.45 -1.06 -11.08
N HIS A 60 -2.28 -0.09 -11.97
CA HIS A 60 -3.32 0.38 -12.88
C HIS A 60 -3.28 -0.46 -14.16
N LEU A 61 -4.35 -1.21 -14.44
CA LEU A 61 -4.35 -2.17 -15.57
C LEU A 61 -4.45 -1.50 -16.93
N ASP A 62 -4.90 -0.25 -16.99
CA ASP A 62 -5.17 0.46 -18.22
C ASP A 62 -3.93 1.07 -18.88
N ASP A 63 -2.95 1.45 -18.07
CA ASP A 63 -1.69 2.06 -18.54
C ASP A 63 -0.43 1.33 -18.03
N GLU A 64 -0.60 0.22 -17.31
CA GLU A 64 0.46 -0.60 -16.72
C GLU A 64 1.34 0.16 -15.70
N THR A 65 0.79 1.20 -15.09
CA THR A 65 1.50 2.01 -14.09
C THR A 65 1.26 1.52 -12.66
N MET A 66 2.08 2.02 -11.73
CA MET A 66 1.94 1.72 -10.30
C MET A 66 1.94 3.01 -9.47
N SER A 67 1.27 2.96 -8.33
CA SER A 67 1.30 3.98 -7.28
C SER A 67 1.61 3.33 -5.93
N LEU A 68 2.42 3.99 -5.10
CA LEU A 68 2.71 3.56 -3.74
C LEU A 68 2.43 4.70 -2.76
N THR A 69 1.62 4.42 -1.74
CA THR A 69 1.21 5.42 -0.74
C THR A 69 1.26 4.82 0.64
N GLU A 70 1.91 5.52 1.57
CA GLU A 70 1.81 5.27 2.99
C GLU A 70 0.56 5.99 3.54
N PRO A 71 -0.39 5.26 4.17
CA PRO A 71 -1.53 5.87 4.82
C PRO A 71 -1.09 6.81 5.94
N PHE A 72 -1.79 7.93 6.11
CA PHE A 72 -1.54 8.84 7.23
C PHE A 72 -1.89 8.16 8.57
N SER A 73 -1.02 8.34 9.55
CA SER A 73 -1.27 7.98 10.95
C SER A 73 -0.88 9.15 11.85
N ASP A 74 -1.78 9.50 12.76
CA ASP A 74 -1.53 10.56 13.73
C ASP A 74 -0.29 10.25 14.56
N ASN A 75 0.45 11.30 14.94
CA ASN A 75 1.67 11.22 15.75
C ASN A 75 2.79 10.34 15.18
N SER A 76 2.80 10.08 13.87
CA SER A 76 3.88 9.32 13.24
C SER A 76 5.24 10.00 13.37
N GLY A 77 5.31 11.33 13.44
CA GLY A 77 6.60 12.04 13.56
C GLY A 77 7.45 11.98 12.28
N HIS A 78 6.87 11.61 11.13
CA HIS A 78 7.56 11.51 9.85
C HIS A 78 6.68 11.98 8.69
N LEU A 79 7.31 12.24 7.54
CA LEU A 79 6.56 12.49 6.30
C LEU A 79 5.91 11.19 5.82
N GLN A 80 4.59 11.24 5.73
CA GLN A 80 3.72 10.18 5.21
C GLN A 80 3.05 10.63 3.92
N GLY A 81 2.41 9.68 3.24
CA GLY A 81 1.65 9.93 2.03
C GLY A 81 2.28 9.26 0.81
N ARG A 82 2.25 9.96 -0.32
CA ARG A 82 2.57 9.37 -1.61
C ARG A 82 4.08 9.24 -1.81
N GLN A 83 4.55 8.01 -1.99
CA GLN A 83 5.97 7.71 -2.30
C GLN A 83 6.27 7.94 -3.77
N PHE A 84 5.37 7.48 -4.65
CA PHE A 84 5.41 7.79 -6.08
C PHE A 84 4.02 7.76 -6.73
N HIS A 85 3.88 8.51 -7.82
CA HIS A 85 2.67 8.58 -8.63
C HIS A 85 2.65 7.51 -9.73
N SER A 86 1.46 7.26 -10.29
CA SER A 86 1.22 6.45 -11.50
C SER A 86 2.34 6.64 -12.53
N GLN A 87 3.24 5.66 -12.53
CA GLN A 87 4.34 5.54 -13.48
C GLN A 87 4.68 4.05 -13.68
N LYS A 88 5.28 3.71 -14.81
CA LYS A 88 5.84 2.37 -15.01
C LYS A 88 7.07 2.21 -14.11
N VAL A 89 7.09 1.16 -13.30
CA VAL A 89 8.19 0.91 -12.37
C VAL A 89 9.24 0.01 -13.04
N PRO A 90 10.49 0.46 -13.19
CA PRO A 90 11.52 -0.35 -13.82
C PRO A 90 11.85 -1.55 -12.94
N ARG A 91 12.14 -2.69 -13.56
CA ARG A 91 12.71 -3.83 -12.85
C ARG A 91 14.08 -3.48 -12.32
N HIS A 92 14.40 -4.01 -11.14
CA HIS A 92 15.74 -3.91 -10.60
C HIS A 92 16.76 -4.64 -11.49
N ASN A 93 16.46 -5.87 -11.89
CA ASN A 93 17.28 -6.64 -12.83
C ASN A 93 16.74 -6.53 -14.26
N LYS A 94 17.41 -5.73 -15.09
CA LYS A 94 17.04 -5.50 -16.50
C LYS A 94 17.34 -6.66 -17.45
N GLN A 95 17.99 -7.74 -16.98
CA GLN A 95 18.30 -8.90 -17.82
C GLN A 95 17.14 -9.90 -17.92
N ILE A 96 16.06 -9.69 -17.15
CA ILE A 96 14.91 -10.61 -17.09
C ILE A 96 13.72 -9.96 -17.80
N GLY A 97 13.52 -10.33 -19.08
CA GLY A 97 12.29 -10.03 -19.81
C GLY A 97 12.01 -8.54 -20.02
N SER A 98 10.80 -8.09 -19.65
CA SER A 98 10.35 -6.70 -19.80
C SER A 98 11.13 -5.73 -18.91
N ASP A 99 11.47 -4.54 -19.40
CA ASP A 99 12.13 -3.49 -18.63
C ASP A 99 11.33 -3.02 -17.38
N PHE A 100 10.01 -3.25 -17.38
CA PHE A 100 9.10 -2.79 -16.35
C PHE A 100 8.41 -3.94 -15.61
N LEU A 101 8.10 -3.69 -14.33
CA LEU A 101 7.27 -4.56 -13.51
C LEU A 101 5.83 -4.58 -14.05
N THR A 102 5.22 -5.74 -13.89
CA THR A 102 3.82 -6.01 -14.24
C THR A 102 3.10 -6.58 -13.02
N TRP A 103 1.78 -6.69 -13.08
CA TRP A 103 0.99 -7.33 -12.04
C TRP A 103 1.43 -8.78 -11.74
N LYS A 104 2.09 -9.49 -12.67
CA LYS A 104 2.59 -10.85 -12.49
C LYS A 104 3.78 -10.94 -11.52
N ASP A 105 4.44 -9.82 -11.29
CA ASP A 105 5.62 -9.71 -10.45
C ASP A 105 5.27 -9.37 -8.99
N ILE A 106 4.01 -9.02 -8.74
CA ILE A 106 3.51 -8.65 -7.42
C ILE A 106 2.79 -9.87 -6.85
N LYS A 107 3.38 -10.48 -5.82
CA LYS A 107 2.83 -11.69 -5.22
C LYS A 107 2.70 -11.53 -3.71
N VAL A 108 1.53 -11.89 -3.19
CA VAL A 108 1.31 -11.98 -1.75
C VAL A 108 2.23 -13.04 -1.17
N GLY A 109 2.88 -12.72 -0.04
CA GLY A 109 3.84 -13.59 0.63
C GLY A 109 5.25 -13.53 0.03
N GLU A 110 5.54 -12.60 -0.87
CA GLU A 110 6.88 -12.37 -1.43
C GLU A 110 7.34 -10.92 -1.24
N ASP A 111 8.66 -10.72 -1.35
CA ASP A 111 9.30 -9.43 -1.27
C ASP A 111 9.39 -8.78 -2.65
N LEU A 112 9.03 -7.51 -2.73
CA LEU A 112 9.06 -6.72 -3.96
C LEU A 112 10.06 -5.58 -3.82
N MET A 113 11.04 -5.53 -4.72
CA MET A 113 12.02 -4.44 -4.75
C MET A 113 11.53 -3.28 -5.63
N LEU A 114 11.38 -2.10 -5.05
CA LEU A 114 11.00 -0.87 -5.75
C LEU A 114 12.02 0.24 -5.41
N TYR A 115 12.69 0.78 -6.43
CA TYR A 115 13.66 1.88 -6.29
C TYR A 115 14.72 1.68 -5.18
N GLY A 116 15.27 0.46 -5.09
CA GLY A 116 16.32 0.13 -4.11
C GLY A 116 15.81 -0.15 -2.69
N ARG A 117 14.50 -0.18 -2.48
CA ARG A 117 13.87 -0.55 -1.21
C ARG A 117 13.06 -1.84 -1.36
N VAL A 118 13.00 -2.64 -0.30
CA VAL A 118 12.31 -3.94 -0.28
C VAL A 118 11.01 -3.81 0.49
N TYR A 119 9.91 -4.25 -0.13
CA TYR A 119 8.56 -4.20 0.44
C TYR A 119 8.01 -5.62 0.54
N ARG A 120 7.59 -6.03 1.74
CA ARG A 120 6.91 -7.31 1.95
C ARG A 120 5.45 -7.16 1.52
N ILE A 121 4.99 -7.92 0.52
CA ILE A 121 3.58 -7.91 0.12
C ILE A 121 2.81 -8.89 1.00
N VAL A 122 1.88 -8.39 1.82
CA VAL A 122 1.23 -9.21 2.86
C VAL A 122 -0.20 -9.62 2.53
N SER A 123 -0.92 -8.84 1.72
CA SER A 123 -2.29 -9.17 1.30
C SER A 123 -2.70 -8.39 0.04
N CYS A 124 -3.85 -8.76 -0.53
CA CYS A 124 -4.53 -8.02 -1.59
C CYS A 124 -6.04 -7.99 -1.33
N ASP A 125 -6.76 -7.12 -2.04
CA ASP A 125 -8.23 -7.08 -1.93
C ASP A 125 -8.90 -8.23 -2.69
N GLY A 126 -10.21 -8.41 -2.47
CA GLY A 126 -10.97 -9.50 -3.07
C GLY A 126 -10.99 -9.45 -4.60
N PHE A 127 -11.08 -8.25 -5.19
CA PHE A 127 -11.04 -8.09 -6.65
C PHE A 127 -9.69 -8.54 -7.22
N THR A 128 -8.60 -8.10 -6.61
CA THR A 128 -7.22 -8.44 -7.00
C THR A 128 -7.00 -9.95 -6.89
N LYS A 129 -7.45 -10.55 -5.79
CA LYS A 129 -7.36 -12.00 -5.60
C LYS A 129 -8.04 -12.76 -6.74
N SER A 130 -9.32 -12.47 -7.00
CA SER A 130 -10.06 -13.12 -8.09
C SER A 130 -9.40 -12.90 -9.45
N PHE A 131 -8.96 -11.67 -9.73
CA PHE A 131 -8.28 -11.35 -10.99
C PHE A 131 -7.03 -12.19 -11.24
N LEU A 132 -6.22 -12.39 -10.19
CA LEU A 132 -4.99 -13.17 -10.24
C LEU A 132 -5.28 -14.67 -10.40
N GLU A 133 -6.23 -15.19 -9.61
CA GLU A 133 -6.63 -16.61 -9.64
C GLU A 133 -7.26 -16.98 -10.99
N ASP A 134 -8.11 -16.13 -11.55
CA ASP A 134 -8.68 -16.29 -12.90
C ASP A 134 -7.62 -16.35 -14.01
N ARG A 135 -6.41 -15.83 -13.74
CA ARG A 135 -5.25 -15.84 -14.65
C ARG A 135 -4.22 -16.89 -14.28
N GLY A 136 -4.57 -17.83 -13.41
CA GLY A 136 -3.73 -18.95 -13.01
C GLY A 136 -2.61 -18.59 -12.02
N ILE A 137 -2.66 -17.41 -11.40
CA ILE A 137 -1.74 -17.04 -10.32
C ILE A 137 -2.39 -17.40 -8.99
N LYS A 138 -1.79 -18.38 -8.30
CA LYS A 138 -2.20 -18.73 -6.94
C LYS A 138 -1.81 -17.61 -5.97
N VAL A 139 -2.79 -17.08 -5.25
CA VAL A 139 -2.57 -16.09 -4.19
C VAL A 139 -2.32 -16.84 -2.87
N HIS A 140 -1.21 -16.52 -2.19
CA HIS A 140 -0.88 -17.08 -0.88
C HIS A 140 -1.82 -16.55 0.21
N GLU A 141 -1.83 -17.21 1.36
CA GLU A 141 -2.56 -16.72 2.53
C GLU A 141 -2.03 -15.35 2.96
N SER A 142 -2.93 -14.52 3.50
CA SER A 142 -2.55 -13.18 3.96
C SER A 142 -1.70 -13.26 5.21
N GLU A 143 -0.69 -12.40 5.26
CA GLU A 143 0.19 -12.23 6.40
C GLU A 143 -0.22 -11.02 7.22
N THR A 144 0.07 -11.06 8.52
CA THR A 144 -0.09 -9.90 9.40
C THR A 144 1.13 -9.00 9.26
N ILE A 145 0.91 -7.69 9.22
CA ILE A 145 1.99 -6.71 9.38
C ILE A 145 2.54 -6.83 10.81
N PRO A 146 3.87 -6.97 11.00
CA PRO A 146 4.47 -7.06 12.33
C PRO A 146 4.26 -5.77 13.12
N ILE A 147 4.16 -5.91 14.45
CA ILE A 147 4.20 -4.78 15.38
C ILE A 147 5.66 -4.42 15.61
N ASP A 148 5.96 -3.13 15.58
CA ASP A 148 7.31 -2.60 15.75
C ASP A 148 7.47 -1.86 17.07
N SER A 149 8.70 -1.50 17.42
CA SER A 149 9.03 -0.84 18.70
C SER A 149 8.41 0.55 18.85
N TRP A 150 7.86 1.12 17.77
CA TRP A 150 7.21 2.42 17.71
C TRP A 150 5.71 2.37 18.01
N ASN A 151 5.07 1.21 17.84
CA ASN A 151 3.63 1.02 18.04
C ASN A 151 3.30 0.09 19.23
N LEU A 152 4.26 -0.17 20.12
CA LEU A 152 4.06 -0.90 21.38
C LEU A 152 3.45 -0.03 22.49
#